data_AF-A0A7V8BPX0-F1
#
_entry.id   AF-A0A7V8BPX0-F1
#
_cell.length_a   1.000
_cell.length_b   1.000
_cell.length_c   1.000
_cell.angle_alpha   90.00
_cell.angle_beta   90.00
_cell.angle_gamma   90.00
#
_symmetry.space_group_name_H-M   'P 1'
#
loop_
_entity.id
_entity.type
_entity.pdbx_description
1 polymer ?
#
loop_
_entity_poly.entity_id
_entity_poly.type
_entity_poly.pdbx_seq_one_letter_code
_entity_poly.pdbx_strand_id
1 'polypeptide(L)'
;MTRSGKPSSNTAQKFLIWVTIIPLAAFAVFFIAALTGDIMTGNYVTQDDPASGKTTLGVLIGSGFCAGILPAVFVVLLIRKLVKIHRLEKTAYDAWIQDSVLELAKKLGGKLTVVETTTELNMSVIDANNALNQFTSLGLARLQISESGVLVYYFDQIIGQDEKNRAESV
;
A
#
# COMPACT_ATOMS: atom_id res chain seq x y z
N MET A 1 -21.18 -12.06 -18.17
CA MET A 1 -20.45 -12.42 -16.94
C MET A 1 -19.00 -12.72 -17.29
N THR A 2 -18.14 -11.71 -17.25
CA THR A 2 -16.70 -11.85 -17.48
C THR A 2 -16.00 -11.86 -16.12
N ARG A 3 -15.40 -13.00 -15.76
CA ARG A 3 -14.54 -13.13 -14.57
C ARG A 3 -13.34 -12.19 -14.76
N SER A 4 -13.39 -11.02 -14.14
CA SER A 4 -12.22 -10.17 -13.92
C SER A 4 -11.30 -10.91 -12.96
N GLY A 5 -10.31 -11.61 -13.52
CA GLY A 5 -9.29 -12.31 -12.76
C GLY A 5 -8.47 -11.29 -11.98
N LYS A 6 -8.71 -11.20 -10.67
CA LYS A 6 -7.90 -10.39 -9.74
C LYS A 6 -6.43 -10.81 -9.94
N PRO A 7 -5.55 -9.93 -10.45
CA PRO A 7 -4.17 -10.31 -10.72
C PRO A 7 -3.54 -10.78 -9.42
N SER A 8 -2.95 -11.98 -9.44
CA SER A 8 -2.35 -12.58 -8.25
C SER A 8 -1.33 -11.59 -7.68
N SER A 9 -1.40 -11.34 -6.36
CA SER A 9 -0.51 -10.43 -5.62
C SER A 9 0.98 -10.62 -5.98
N ASN A 10 1.37 -11.85 -6.33
CA ASN A 10 2.72 -12.23 -6.71
C ASN A 10 3.19 -11.58 -8.04
N THR A 11 2.28 -11.33 -8.99
CA THR A 11 2.61 -10.73 -10.29
C THR A 11 2.90 -9.23 -10.15
N ALA A 12 2.11 -8.53 -9.33
CA ALA A 12 2.29 -7.10 -9.06
C ALA A 12 3.60 -6.84 -8.29
N GLN A 13 3.91 -7.68 -7.30
CA GLN A 13 5.16 -7.58 -6.55
C GLN A 13 6.39 -7.81 -7.43
N LYS A 14 6.36 -8.84 -8.30
CA LYS A 14 7.44 -9.10 -9.26
C LYS A 14 7.63 -7.92 -10.23
N PHE A 15 6.54 -7.37 -10.76
CA PHE A 15 6.60 -6.21 -11.65
C PHE A 15 7.23 -5.00 -10.96
N LEU A 16 6.88 -4.74 -9.70
CA LEU A 16 7.45 -3.65 -8.90
C LEU A 16 8.96 -3.81 -8.70
N ILE A 17 9.41 -5.03 -8.41
CA ILE A 17 10.84 -5.35 -8.25
C ILE A 17 11.58 -5.07 -9.56
N TRP A 18 11.08 -5.55 -10.70
CA TRP A 18 11.70 -5.30 -12.00
C TRP A 18 11.73 -3.81 -12.39
N VAL A 19 10.65 -3.07 -12.12
CA VAL A 19 10.58 -1.62 -12.35
C VAL A 19 11.60 -0.84 -11.54
N THR A 20 12.04 -1.35 -10.39
CA THR A 20 13.09 -0.70 -9.58
C THR A 20 14.50 -1.15 -9.95
N ILE A 21 14.70 -2.44 -10.25
CA ILE A 21 16.01 -3.00 -10.56
C ILE A 21 16.52 -2.54 -11.92
N ILE A 22 15.66 -2.50 -12.95
CA ILE A 22 16.05 -2.10 -14.31
C ILE A 22 16.65 -0.69 -14.36
N PRO A 23 16.00 0.37 -13.84
CA PRO A 23 16.59 1.70 -13.86
C PRO A 23 17.82 1.80 -12.98
N LEU A 24 17.90 1.06 -11.86
CA LEU A 24 19.11 1.02 -11.03
C LEU A 24 20.29 0.41 -11.79
N ALA A 25 20.07 -0.70 -12.50
CA ALA A 25 21.08 -1.35 -13.32
C ALA A 25 21.49 -0.48 -14.52
N ALA A 26 20.53 0.14 -15.21
CA ALA A 26 20.79 1.06 -16.30
C ALA A 26 21.60 2.28 -15.82
N PHE A 27 21.28 2.78 -14.63
CA PHE A 27 22.01 3.88 -13.99
C PHE A 27 23.46 3.48 -13.65
N ALA A 28 23.67 2.30 -13.08
CA ALA A 28 25.00 1.78 -12.78
C ALA A 28 25.85 1.59 -14.05
N VAL A 29 25.27 1.03 -15.11
CA VAL A 29 25.94 0.83 -16.41
C VAL A 29 26.30 2.17 -17.05
N PHE A 30 25.38 3.15 -17.04
CA PHE A 30 25.64 4.50 -17.53
C PHE A 30 26.82 5.15 -16.79
N PHE A 31 26.89 4.96 -15.47
CA PHE A 31 27.97 5.53 -14.66
C PHE A 31 29.33 4.91 -14.95
N ILE A 32 29.40 3.59 -15.13
CA ILE A 32 30.63 2.89 -15.53
C ILE A 32 31.07 3.36 -16.92
N ALA A 33 30.12 3.50 -17.86
CA ALA A 33 30.42 3.99 -19.20
C ALA A 33 30.91 5.44 -19.19
N ALA A 34 30.31 6.32 -18.38
CA ALA A 34 30.73 7.70 -18.23
C ALA A 34 32.15 7.79 -17.64
N LEU A 35 32.44 7.08 -16.55
CA LEU A 35 33.78 7.02 -15.94
C LEU A 35 34.83 6.51 -16.94
N THR A 36 34.50 5.48 -17.71
CA THR A 36 35.41 4.90 -18.70
C THR A 36 35.67 5.87 -19.86
N GLY A 37 34.63 6.57 -20.33
CA GLY A 37 34.75 7.59 -21.37
C GLY A 37 35.63 8.77 -20.95
N ASP A 38 35.52 9.17 -19.68
CA ASP A 38 36.28 10.27 -19.09
C ASP A 38 37.78 9.92 -18.93
N ILE A 39 38.08 8.66 -18.57
CA ILE A 39 39.47 8.14 -18.54
C ILE A 39 40.05 8.08 -19.96
N MET A 40 39.27 7.61 -20.93
CA MET A 40 39.72 7.46 -22.33
C MET A 40 39.95 8.78 -23.06
N THR A 41 39.19 9.83 -22.74
CA THR A 41 39.34 11.15 -23.39
C THR A 41 40.55 11.94 -22.89
N GLY A 42 41.28 11.46 -21.88
CA GLY A 42 42.54 12.06 -21.44
C GLY A 42 42.39 13.42 -20.73
N ASN A 43 41.16 13.87 -20.46
CA ASN A 43 40.86 15.16 -19.83
C ASN A 43 41.33 15.29 -18.38
N TYR A 44 41.84 14.22 -17.76
CA TYR A 44 42.43 14.25 -16.42
C TYR A 44 43.93 14.58 -16.39
N VAL A 45 44.60 14.56 -17.54
CA VAL A 45 46.05 14.78 -17.61
C VAL A 45 46.36 15.74 -18.74
N THR A 46 46.23 17.05 -18.47
CA THR A 46 47.19 18.09 -18.88
C THR A 46 46.65 19.48 -18.51
N GLN A 47 47.05 19.99 -17.36
CA GLN A 47 47.22 21.44 -17.18
C GLN A 47 48.40 21.69 -16.24
N ASP A 48 49.61 21.46 -16.76
CA ASP A 48 50.87 21.89 -16.16
C ASP A 48 51.10 23.40 -16.39
N ASP A 49 50.07 24.22 -16.14
CA ASP A 49 50.21 25.68 -16.20
C ASP A 49 49.76 26.31 -14.87
N PRO A 50 50.68 26.59 -13.93
CA PRO A 50 50.38 27.08 -12.58
C PRO A 50 49.79 28.49 -12.55
N ALA A 51 49.70 29.18 -13.70
CA ALA A 51 49.15 30.52 -13.82
C ALA A 51 47.62 30.57 -14.02
N SER A 52 46.98 29.44 -14.37
CA SER A 52 45.56 29.37 -14.76
C SER A 52 44.72 28.62 -13.71
N GLY A 53 44.82 29.03 -12.44
CA GLY A 53 44.23 28.35 -11.29
C GLY A 53 42.69 28.31 -11.17
N LYS A 54 41.94 28.18 -12.27
CA LYS A 54 40.46 28.25 -12.24
C LYS A 54 39.77 27.45 -13.36
N THR A 55 39.88 26.12 -13.42
CA THR A 55 38.91 25.37 -14.28
C THR A 55 38.57 23.92 -13.92
N THR A 56 39.20 23.26 -12.94
CA THR A 56 39.02 21.78 -12.80
C THR A 56 38.11 21.34 -11.65
N LEU A 57 37.95 22.18 -10.61
CA LEU A 57 37.14 21.83 -9.42
C LEU A 57 35.62 21.89 -9.68
N GLY A 58 35.17 22.83 -10.52
CA GLY A 58 33.74 23.03 -10.80
C GLY A 58 33.10 21.88 -11.57
N VAL A 59 33.85 21.26 -12.50
CA VAL A 59 33.35 20.13 -13.32
C VAL A 59 33.25 18.85 -12.49
N LEU A 60 34.22 18.59 -11.61
CA LEU A 60 34.21 17.44 -10.70
C LEU A 60 33.10 17.52 -9.64
N ILE A 61 32.88 18.71 -9.07
CA ILE A 61 31.81 18.91 -8.09
C ILE A 61 30.43 18.89 -8.77
N GLY A 62 30.31 19.50 -9.96
CA GLY A 62 29.08 19.53 -10.75
C GLY A 62 28.63 18.16 -11.26
N SER A 63 29.56 17.34 -11.77
CA SER A 63 29.25 15.99 -12.26
C SER A 63 28.88 15.04 -11.11
N GLY A 64 29.59 15.12 -9.98
CA GLY A 64 29.29 14.32 -8.78
C GLY A 64 27.91 14.64 -8.18
N PHE A 65 27.51 15.91 -8.15
CA PHE A 65 26.20 16.32 -7.62
C PHE A 65 25.04 15.90 -8.53
N CYS A 66 25.16 16.16 -9.84
CA CYS A 66 24.11 15.81 -10.80
C CYS A 66 23.97 14.29 -10.95
N ALA A 67 25.07 13.54 -10.89
CA ALA A 67 25.04 12.10 -11.05
C ALA A 67 24.72 11.37 -9.74
N GLY A 68 25.13 11.84 -8.56
CA GLY A 68 24.84 11.14 -7.31
C GLY A 68 23.49 11.51 -6.68
N ILE A 69 23.22 12.81 -6.57
CA ILE A 69 22.20 13.30 -5.63
C ILE A 69 20.83 13.37 -6.30
N LEU A 70 20.74 13.82 -7.54
CA LEU A 70 19.46 13.86 -8.28
C LEU A 70 18.78 12.49 -8.39
N PRO A 71 19.45 11.40 -8.82
CA PRO A 71 18.80 10.10 -8.90
C PRO A 71 18.48 9.51 -7.53
N ALA A 72 19.31 9.73 -6.51
CA ALA A 72 19.01 9.31 -5.15
C ALA A 72 17.75 9.99 -4.60
N VAL A 73 17.63 11.31 -4.78
CA VAL A 73 16.43 12.07 -4.39
C VAL A 73 15.21 11.60 -5.18
N PHE A 74 15.36 11.35 -6.49
CA PHE A 74 14.27 10.86 -7.33
C PHE A 74 13.76 9.48 -6.89
N VAL A 75 14.66 8.54 -6.58
CA VAL A 75 14.30 7.21 -6.04
C VAL A 75 13.57 7.34 -4.71
N VAL A 76 14.07 8.17 -3.78
CA VAL A 76 13.42 8.40 -2.49
C VAL A 76 12.03 9.00 -2.64
N LEU A 77 11.85 9.96 -3.57
CA LEU A 77 10.55 10.55 -3.85
C LEU A 77 9.56 9.53 -4.45
N LEU A 78 10.02 8.66 -5.35
CA LEU A 78 9.19 7.59 -5.91
C LEU A 78 8.74 6.60 -4.84
N ILE A 79 9.65 6.16 -3.98
CA ILE A 79 9.32 5.25 -2.87
C ILE A 79 8.28 5.92 -1.96
N ARG A 80 8.47 7.18 -1.58
CA ARG A 80 7.52 7.92 -0.74
C ARG A 80 6.14 8.03 -1.41
N LYS A 81 6.08 8.34 -2.70
CA LYS A 81 4.81 8.47 -3.45
C LYS A 81 4.08 7.13 -3.54
N LEU A 82 4.79 6.03 -3.80
CA LEU A 82 4.21 4.69 -3.87
C LEU A 82 3.67 4.22 -2.52
N VAL A 83 4.42 4.41 -1.44
CA VAL A 83 3.98 4.08 -0.07
C VAL A 83 2.72 4.89 0.28
N LYS A 84 2.66 6.16 -0.11
CA LYS A 84 1.47 7.00 0.13
C LYS A 84 0.24 6.48 -0.63
N ILE A 85 0.40 6.07 -1.89
CA ILE A 85 -0.70 5.53 -2.70
C ILE A 85 -1.24 4.22 -2.09
N HIS A 86 -0.35 3.31 -1.66
CA HIS A 86 -0.77 2.05 -1.03
C HIS A 86 -1.52 2.27 0.30
N ARG A 87 -1.12 3.29 1.07
CA ARG A 87 -1.84 3.64 2.30
C ARG A 87 -3.25 4.16 2.02
N LEU A 88 -3.43 4.96 0.97
CA LEU A 88 -4.75 5.50 0.60
C LEU A 88 -5.70 4.40 0.14
N GLU A 89 -5.22 3.47 -0.70
CA GLU A 89 -6.03 2.35 -1.18
C GLU A 89 -6.44 1.41 -0.04
N LYS A 90 -5.52 1.14 0.91
CA LYS A 90 -5.84 0.37 2.10
C LYS A 90 -6.89 1.05 2.98
N THR A 91 -6.78 2.37 3.16
CA THR A 91 -7.75 3.14 3.98
C THR A 91 -9.14 3.13 3.36
N ALA A 92 -9.24 3.28 2.03
CA ALA A 92 -10.52 3.25 1.33
C ALA A 92 -11.17 1.86 1.36
N TYR A 93 -10.37 0.80 1.20
CA TYR A 93 -10.85 -0.57 1.30
C TYR A 93 -11.32 -0.91 2.72
N ASP A 94 -10.54 -0.53 3.74
CA ASP A 94 -10.89 -0.76 5.14
C ASP A 94 -12.19 -0.01 5.51
N ALA A 95 -12.36 1.23 5.02
CA ALA A 95 -13.59 2.00 5.20
C ALA A 95 -14.80 1.33 4.53
N TRP A 96 -14.65 0.89 3.27
CA TRP A 96 -15.71 0.19 2.55
C TRP A 96 -16.14 -1.11 3.26
N ILE A 97 -15.18 -1.87 3.80
CA ILE A 97 -15.48 -3.08 4.59
C ILE A 97 -16.29 -2.72 5.82
N GLN A 98 -15.89 -1.69 6.57
CA GLN A 98 -16.57 -1.31 7.80
C GLN A 98 -18.02 -0.90 7.54
N ASP A 99 -18.25 -0.07 6.53
CA ASP A 99 -19.61 0.35 6.15
C ASP A 99 -20.45 -0.85 5.68
N SER A 100 -19.87 -1.73 4.86
CA SER A 100 -20.58 -2.90 4.33
C SER A 100 -20.95 -3.91 5.42
N VAL A 101 -20.06 -4.14 6.40
CA VAL A 101 -20.34 -5.01 7.54
C VAL A 101 -21.44 -4.41 8.42
N LEU A 102 -21.41 -3.10 8.64
CA LEU A 102 -22.43 -2.42 9.45
C LEU A 102 -23.80 -2.44 8.75
N GLU A 103 -23.85 -2.23 7.42
CA GLU A 103 -25.07 -2.36 6.63
C GLU A 103 -25.62 -3.78 6.67
N LEU A 104 -24.75 -4.78 6.52
CA LEU A 104 -25.16 -6.18 6.63
C LEU A 104 -25.67 -6.52 8.04
N ALA A 105 -25.03 -5.98 9.08
CA ALA A 105 -25.48 -6.13 10.46
C ALA A 105 -26.90 -5.58 10.62
N LYS A 106 -27.20 -4.40 10.07
CA LYS A 106 -28.56 -3.82 10.08
C LYS A 106 -29.56 -4.72 9.35
N LYS A 107 -29.20 -5.22 8.17
CA LYS A 107 -30.06 -6.12 7.38
C LYS A 107 -30.40 -7.42 8.13
N LEU A 108 -29.47 -7.95 8.93
CA LEU A 108 -29.62 -9.19 9.69
C LEU A 108 -30.05 -8.98 11.15
N GLY A 109 -30.56 -7.80 11.51
CA GLY A 109 -31.07 -7.53 12.86
C GLY A 109 -30.00 -7.50 13.94
N GLY A 110 -28.81 -7.01 13.59
CA GLY A 110 -27.68 -6.79 14.49
C GLY A 110 -26.91 -8.05 14.89
N LYS A 111 -27.10 -9.18 14.21
CA LYS A 111 -26.37 -10.42 14.46
C LYS A 111 -25.65 -10.87 13.20
N LEU A 112 -24.37 -11.23 13.34
CA LEU A 112 -23.53 -11.64 12.22
C LEU A 112 -22.62 -12.79 12.60
N THR A 113 -22.49 -13.76 11.72
CA THR A 113 -21.46 -14.79 11.76
C THR A 113 -20.38 -14.53 10.72
N VAL A 114 -19.22 -15.16 10.90
CA VAL A 114 -18.15 -15.13 9.90
C VAL A 114 -18.66 -15.68 8.56
N VAL A 115 -19.47 -16.74 8.58
CA VAL A 115 -20.00 -17.39 7.37
C VAL A 115 -20.92 -16.45 6.59
N GLU A 116 -21.87 -15.81 7.26
CA GLU A 116 -22.76 -14.82 6.63
C GLU A 116 -21.96 -13.66 6.03
N THR A 117 -21.00 -13.13 6.77
CA THR A 117 -20.14 -12.03 6.30
C THR A 117 -19.35 -12.43 5.06
N THR A 118 -18.75 -13.63 5.04
CA THR A 118 -18.01 -14.11 3.86
C THR A 118 -18.91 -14.33 2.65
N THR A 119 -20.13 -14.81 2.88
CA THR A 119 -21.06 -15.18 1.81
C THR A 119 -21.70 -13.95 1.18
N GLU A 120 -22.16 -13.01 2.01
CA GLU A 120 -22.85 -11.81 1.56
C GLU A 120 -21.88 -10.75 1.01
N LEU A 121 -20.69 -10.60 1.60
CA LEU A 121 -19.70 -9.60 1.16
C LEU A 121 -18.64 -10.15 0.20
N ASN A 122 -18.71 -11.44 -0.15
CA ASN A 122 -17.76 -12.14 -1.02
C ASN A 122 -16.28 -11.90 -0.62
N MET A 123 -16.01 -11.96 0.69
CA MET A 123 -14.68 -11.76 1.26
C MET A 123 -14.09 -13.05 1.82
N SER A 124 -12.78 -13.07 2.05
CA SER A 124 -12.12 -14.24 2.61
C SER A 124 -12.53 -14.45 4.08
N VAL A 125 -12.48 -15.70 4.54
CA VAL A 125 -12.78 -16.05 5.96
C VAL A 125 -11.88 -15.27 6.92
N ILE A 126 -10.62 -15.05 6.55
CA ILE A 126 -9.65 -14.31 7.35
C ILE A 126 -10.05 -12.84 7.43
N ASP A 127 -10.42 -12.22 6.30
CA ASP A 127 -10.82 -10.80 6.26
C ASP A 127 -12.11 -10.58 7.05
N ALA A 128 -13.11 -11.46 6.89
CA ALA A 128 -14.36 -11.39 7.65
C ALA A 128 -14.11 -11.50 9.15
N ASN A 129 -13.29 -12.47 9.58
CA ASN A 129 -12.96 -12.64 10.98
C ASN A 129 -12.20 -11.42 11.54
N ASN A 130 -11.24 -10.86 10.78
CA ASN A 130 -10.51 -9.66 11.18
C ASN A 130 -11.44 -8.45 11.31
N ALA A 131 -12.35 -8.25 10.36
CA ALA A 131 -13.31 -7.15 10.39
C ALA A 131 -14.24 -7.24 11.62
N LEU A 132 -14.82 -8.42 11.88
CA LEU A 132 -15.70 -8.63 13.04
C LEU A 132 -14.96 -8.50 14.39
N ASN A 133 -13.72 -9.00 14.46
CA ASN A 133 -12.86 -8.81 15.63
C ASN A 133 -12.48 -7.34 15.84
N GLN A 134 -12.32 -6.55 14.77
CA GLN A 134 -12.11 -5.11 14.88
C GLN A 134 -13.32 -4.41 15.49
N PHE A 135 -14.55 -4.75 15.10
CA PHE A 135 -15.74 -4.21 15.77
C PHE A 135 -15.83 -4.62 17.24
N THR A 136 -15.39 -5.83 17.57
CA THR A 136 -15.34 -6.31 18.95
C THR A 136 -14.31 -5.54 19.78
N SER A 137 -13.12 -5.29 19.24
CA SER A 137 -12.06 -4.56 19.93
C SER A 137 -12.39 -3.08 20.12
N LEU A 138 -13.19 -2.50 19.22
CA LEU A 138 -13.73 -1.14 19.34
C LEU A 138 -14.93 -1.07 20.32
N GLY A 139 -15.41 -2.19 20.86
CA GLY A 139 -16.58 -2.24 21.73
C GLY A 139 -17.91 -1.98 21.02
N LEU A 140 -17.93 -2.07 19.68
CA LEU A 140 -19.12 -1.88 18.86
C LEU A 140 -19.91 -3.19 18.66
N ALA A 141 -19.26 -4.33 18.90
CA ALA A 141 -19.88 -5.65 18.86
C ALA A 141 -19.43 -6.51 20.05
N ARG A 142 -20.22 -7.51 20.41
CA ARG A 142 -19.88 -8.55 21.39
C ARG A 142 -19.88 -9.91 20.73
N LEU A 143 -18.80 -10.66 20.93
CA LEU A 143 -18.71 -12.05 20.49
C LEU A 143 -19.38 -12.96 21.52
N GLN A 144 -20.33 -13.78 21.07
CA GLN A 144 -20.96 -14.81 21.88
C GLN A 144 -20.97 -16.14 21.13
N ILE A 145 -20.96 -17.23 21.88
CA ILE A 145 -21.14 -18.58 21.35
C ILE A 145 -22.63 -18.91 21.47
N SER A 146 -23.27 -19.25 20.36
CA SER A 146 -24.66 -19.71 20.36
C SER A 146 -24.79 -21.05 21.10
N GLU A 147 -26.02 -21.44 21.45
CA GLU A 147 -26.30 -22.77 22.00
C GLU A 147 -25.86 -23.91 21.07
N SER A 148 -25.81 -23.65 19.75
CA SER A 148 -25.30 -24.57 18.73
C SER A 148 -23.78 -24.57 18.58
N GLY A 149 -23.04 -23.79 19.38
CA GLY A 149 -21.58 -23.72 19.34
C GLY A 149 -21.01 -22.81 18.24
N VAL A 150 -21.85 -21.99 17.59
CA VAL A 150 -21.43 -21.09 16.51
C VAL A 150 -21.04 -19.73 17.09
N LEU A 151 -19.95 -19.16 16.60
CA LEU A 151 -19.54 -17.80 16.95
C LEU A 151 -20.43 -16.77 16.26
N VAL A 152 -21.15 -15.99 17.06
CA VAL A 152 -22.06 -14.94 16.61
C VAL A 152 -21.62 -13.60 17.22
N TYR A 153 -21.50 -12.60 16.37
CA TYR A 153 -21.18 -11.22 16.75
C TYR A 153 -22.49 -10.42 16.86
N TYR A 154 -22.70 -9.81 18.03
CA TYR A 154 -23.88 -9.03 18.37
C TYR A 154 -23.55 -7.54 18.36
N PHE A 155 -24.26 -6.77 17.54
CA PHE A 155 -24.15 -5.32 17.43
C PHE A 155 -25.27 -4.66 18.23
N ASP A 156 -25.04 -4.45 19.52
CA ASP A 156 -26.07 -4.01 20.47
C ASP A 156 -26.75 -2.69 20.07
N GLN A 157 -26.01 -1.77 19.46
CA GLN A 157 -26.52 -0.48 19.00
C GLN A 157 -27.58 -0.62 17.89
N ILE A 158 -27.50 -1.69 17.09
CA ILE A 158 -28.43 -1.98 16.00
C ILE A 158 -29.67 -2.68 16.56
N ILE A 159 -29.47 -3.68 17.41
CA ILE A 159 -30.54 -4.48 18.01
C ILE A 159 -31.56 -3.58 18.74
N GLY A 160 -31.07 -2.61 19.51
CA GLY A 160 -31.94 -1.69 20.25
C GLY A 160 -32.78 -0.76 19.37
N GLN A 161 -32.33 -0.46 18.14
CA GLN A 161 -33.07 0.40 17.21
C GLN A 161 -34.21 -0.35 16.52
N ASP A 162 -34.01 -1.62 16.15
CA ASP A 162 -35.06 -2.43 15.54
C ASP A 162 -36.21 -2.72 16.52
N GLU A 163 -35.92 -2.90 17.81
CA GLU A 163 -36.94 -3.12 18.83
C GLU A 163 -37.80 -1.86 19.06
N LYS A 164 -37.16 -0.68 19.10
CA LYS A 164 -37.86 0.61 19.20
C LYS A 164 -38.77 0.86 17.98
N ASN A 165 -38.26 0.60 16.77
CA ASN A 165 -39.04 0.78 15.54
C ASN A 165 -40.24 -0.16 15.47
N ARG A 166 -40.14 -1.38 16.01
CA ARG A 166 -41.29 -2.30 16.10
C ARG A 166 -42.32 -1.87 17.13
N ALA A 167 -41.91 -1.24 18.22
CA ALA A 167 -42.82 -0.76 19.27
C ALA A 167 -43.63 0.48 18.85
N GLU A 168 -43.10 1.33 17.96
CA GLU A 168 -43.82 2.51 17.44
C GLU A 168 -44.81 2.17 16.31
N SER A 169 -44.78 0.95 15.78
CA SER A 169 -45.61 0.52 14.64
C SER A 169 -46.88 -0.27 15.04
N VAL A 170 -47.15 -0.40 16.35
CA VAL A 170 -48.33 -1.05 16.94
C VAL A 170 -49.18 0.00 17.65
#